data_AF-A0A2R6RVC2-F1
#
_entry.id   AF-A0A2R6RVC2-F1
#
_cell.length_a   1.000
_cell.length_b   1.000
_cell.length_c   1.000
_cell.angle_alpha   90.00
_cell.angle_beta   90.00
_cell.angle_gamma   90.00
#
_symmetry.space_group_name_H-M   'P 1'
#
loop_
_entity.id
_entity.type
_entity.pdbx_description
1 polymer ?
#
loop_
_entity_poly.entity_id
_entity_poly.type
_entity_poly.pdbx_seq_one_letter_code
_entity_poly.pdbx_strand_id
1 'polypeptide(L)'
;MFTWRLISMIVDEAHCLSHWGANFQKKYGTLGMVRNFLPGGTPVIALTATLTGRVRCDIQSKLQFPKFGSLFRNEGNDRPNVSIVVRACHNPLNSFTDLDFVIPNHIKNHQDIPKTWIYVDNINTGNEMINYLSGLLERQQQAQQDISSMLMD
;
A
#
# COMPACT_ATOMS: atom_id res chain seq x y z
N MET A 1 -21.88 -22.03 -26.70
CA MET A 1 -20.67 -21.19 -26.87
C MET A 1 -20.43 -20.41 -25.58
N PHE A 2 -19.30 -20.62 -24.91
CA PHE A 2 -18.98 -20.15 -23.55
C PHE A 2 -19.10 -18.63 -23.33
N THR A 3 -18.87 -17.84 -24.37
CA THR A 3 -18.83 -16.37 -24.32
C THR A 3 -20.18 -15.73 -23.96
N TRP A 4 -21.31 -16.37 -24.23
CA TRP A 4 -22.65 -15.86 -23.88
C TRP A 4 -22.94 -15.82 -22.37
N ARG A 5 -22.07 -16.40 -21.54
CA ARG A 5 -22.17 -16.37 -20.07
C ARG A 5 -21.22 -15.34 -19.44
N LEU A 6 -20.48 -14.57 -20.25
CA LEU A 6 -19.57 -13.53 -19.74
C LEU A 6 -20.35 -12.26 -19.39
N ILE A 7 -20.32 -11.90 -18.10
CA ILE A 7 -21.10 -10.78 -17.56
C ILE A 7 -20.33 -9.45 -17.68
N SER A 8 -19.01 -9.45 -17.49
CA SER A 8 -18.17 -8.26 -17.63
C SER A 8 -16.69 -8.63 -17.81
N MET A 9 -15.90 -7.67 -18.28
CA MET A 9 -14.44 -7.70 -18.24
C MET A 9 -13.94 -6.62 -17.29
N ILE A 10 -13.10 -6.99 -16.34
CA ILE A 10 -12.52 -6.07 -15.37
C ILE A 10 -11.01 -6.05 -15.55
N VAL A 11 -10.45 -4.87 -15.77
CA VAL A 11 -9.01 -4.63 -15.87
C VAL A 11 -8.57 -3.88 -14.63
N ASP A 12 -8.01 -4.62 -13.68
CA ASP A 12 -7.37 -4.02 -12.51
C ASP A 12 -5.98 -3.50 -12.86
N GLU A 13 -5.51 -2.54 -12.06
CA GLU A 13 -4.28 -1.78 -12.31
C GLU A 13 -4.17 -1.26 -13.75
N ALA A 14 -5.25 -0.69 -14.27
CA ALA A 14 -5.31 -0.24 -15.67
C ALA A 14 -4.23 0.80 -16.03
N HIS A 15 -3.60 1.48 -15.05
CA HIS A 15 -2.44 2.34 -15.30
C HIS A 15 -1.27 1.58 -15.98
N CYS A 16 -1.21 0.26 -15.82
CA CYS A 16 -0.31 -0.64 -16.53
C CYS A 16 -0.41 -0.56 -18.06
N LEU A 17 -1.56 -0.11 -18.58
CA LEU A 17 -1.72 0.14 -20.01
C LEU A 17 -0.90 1.35 -20.45
N SER A 18 -0.62 2.31 -19.58
CA SER A 18 0.19 3.48 -19.85
C SER A 18 1.66 3.16 -19.53
N HIS A 19 2.57 3.36 -20.47
CA HIS A 19 3.99 3.06 -20.24
C HIS A 19 4.53 3.92 -19.08
N TRP A 20 4.96 3.27 -18.00
CA TRP A 20 5.89 3.83 -17.03
C TRP A 20 7.25 3.17 -17.24
N GLY A 21 8.03 3.71 -18.18
CA GLY A 21 9.38 3.21 -18.50
C GLY A 21 9.43 1.98 -19.41
N ALA A 22 10.66 1.63 -19.83
CA ALA A 22 10.93 0.67 -20.90
C ALA A 22 10.54 -0.80 -20.61
N ASN A 23 10.26 -1.13 -19.35
CA ASN A 23 10.01 -2.51 -18.90
C ASN A 23 8.56 -2.78 -18.48
N PHE A 24 7.65 -1.82 -18.65
CA PHE A 24 6.25 -2.02 -18.30
C PHE A 24 5.56 -3.00 -19.26
N GLN A 25 4.83 -4.00 -18.75
CA GLN A 25 4.36 -5.19 -19.50
C GLN A 25 3.67 -4.84 -20.83
N LYS A 26 4.41 -4.96 -21.94
CA LYS A 26 3.91 -4.73 -23.31
C LYS A 26 2.63 -5.51 -23.63
N LYS A 27 2.42 -6.66 -22.97
CA LYS A 27 1.22 -7.50 -23.11
C LYS A 27 -0.07 -6.82 -22.65
N TYR A 28 -0.02 -5.88 -21.70
CA TYR A 28 -1.23 -5.15 -21.29
C TYR A 28 -1.76 -4.30 -22.44
N GLY A 29 -0.89 -3.71 -23.26
CA GLY A 29 -1.28 -2.83 -24.36
C GLY A 29 -2.15 -3.50 -25.43
N THR A 30 -2.25 -4.83 -25.45
CA THR A 30 -3.09 -5.57 -26.40
C THR A 30 -4.43 -6.05 -25.82
N LEU A 31 -4.72 -5.77 -24.54
CA LEU A 31 -5.94 -6.22 -23.86
C LEU A 31 -7.23 -5.72 -24.54
N GLY A 32 -7.18 -4.58 -25.25
CA GLY A 32 -8.33 -4.10 -26.01
C GLY A 32 -8.86 -5.11 -27.02
N MET A 33 -8.00 -5.98 -27.58
CA MET A 33 -8.43 -7.02 -28.53
C MET A 33 -9.39 -8.04 -27.92
N VAL A 34 -9.36 -8.24 -26.59
CA VAL A 34 -10.29 -9.16 -25.89
C VAL A 34 -11.74 -8.76 -26.15
N ARG A 35 -12.01 -7.45 -26.31
CA ARG A 35 -13.36 -6.94 -26.56
C ARG A 35 -13.98 -7.46 -27.86
N ASN A 36 -13.17 -7.79 -28.86
CA ASN A 36 -13.65 -8.37 -30.11
C ASN A 36 -14.24 -9.78 -29.93
N PHE A 37 -13.94 -10.45 -28.82
CA PHE A 37 -14.42 -11.79 -28.51
C PHE A 37 -15.57 -11.78 -27.48
N LEU A 38 -15.89 -10.62 -26.90
CA LEU A 38 -16.99 -10.48 -25.95
C LEU A 38 -18.31 -10.31 -26.70
N PRO A 39 -19.43 -10.82 -26.14
CA PRO A 39 -20.75 -10.50 -26.64
C PRO A 39 -20.98 -8.98 -26.72
N GLY A 40 -21.82 -8.59 -27.69
CA GLY A 40 -22.25 -7.19 -27.79
C GLY A 40 -22.89 -6.72 -26.49
N GLY A 41 -22.48 -5.54 -26.01
CA GLY A 41 -23.00 -4.95 -24.78
C GLY A 41 -22.33 -5.41 -23.48
N THR A 42 -21.35 -6.32 -23.51
CA THR A 42 -20.60 -6.70 -22.30
C THR A 42 -19.87 -5.48 -21.70
N PRO A 43 -20.14 -5.09 -20.44
CA PRO A 43 -19.44 -4.02 -19.76
C PRO A 43 -17.95 -4.32 -19.60
N VAL A 44 -17.13 -3.30 -19.81
CA VAL A 44 -15.69 -3.35 -19.57
C VAL A 44 -15.34 -2.25 -18.58
N ILE A 45 -14.72 -2.63 -17.47
CA ILE A 45 -14.41 -1.76 -16.34
C ILE A 45 -12.89 -1.70 -16.18
N ALA A 46 -12.33 -0.51 -16.06
CA ALA A 46 -10.92 -0.30 -15.79
C ALA A 46 -10.76 0.38 -14.43
N LEU A 47 -9.99 -0.23 -13.54
CA LEU A 47 -9.76 0.22 -12.17
C LEU A 47 -8.29 0.56 -11.99
N THR A 48 -7.99 1.67 -11.32
CA THR A 48 -6.61 2.00 -10.92
C THR A 48 -6.58 3.05 -9.82
N ALA A 49 -5.56 2.97 -8.97
CA ALA A 49 -5.29 3.97 -7.92
C ALA A 49 -4.71 5.29 -8.48
N THR A 50 -3.95 5.25 -9.58
CA THR A 50 -3.29 6.43 -10.15
C THR A 50 -3.78 6.71 -11.57
N LEU A 51 -4.32 7.91 -11.81
CA LEU A 51 -5.00 8.23 -13.06
C LEU A 51 -4.67 9.65 -13.55
N THR A 52 -3.42 9.86 -13.95
CA THR A 52 -3.03 11.12 -14.61
C THR A 52 -3.80 11.30 -15.93
N GLY A 53 -3.90 12.52 -16.44
CA GLY A 53 -4.58 12.79 -17.72
C GLY A 53 -4.01 11.96 -18.88
N ARG A 54 -2.69 11.75 -18.91
CA ARG A 54 -2.02 10.87 -19.88
C ARG A 54 -2.43 9.40 -19.72
N VAL A 55 -2.38 8.87 -18.49
CA VAL A 55 -2.77 7.48 -18.19
C VAL A 55 -4.22 7.23 -18.59
N ARG A 56 -5.11 8.19 -18.31
CA ARG A 56 -6.52 8.14 -18.73
C ARG A 56 -6.66 8.02 -20.24
N CYS A 57 -5.98 8.87 -21.02
CA CYS A 57 -6.02 8.82 -22.49
C CYS A 57 -5.49 7.49 -23.03
N ASP A 58 -4.43 6.96 -22.43
CA ASP A 58 -3.84 5.66 -22.78
C ASP A 58 -4.82 4.51 -22.48
N ILE A 59 -5.48 4.50 -21.32
CA ILE A 59 -6.49 3.50 -20.97
C ILE A 59 -7.67 3.56 -21.95
N GLN A 60 -8.18 4.77 -22.21
CA GLN A 60 -9.33 4.96 -23.11
C GLN A 60 -9.01 4.45 -24.51
N SER A 61 -7.84 4.78 -25.05
CA SER A 61 -7.43 4.35 -26.39
C SER A 61 -7.12 2.85 -26.45
N LYS A 62 -6.34 2.30 -25.51
CA LYS A 62 -5.88 0.90 -25.54
C LYS A 62 -6.96 -0.11 -25.20
N LEU A 63 -7.91 0.23 -24.33
CA LEU A 63 -9.13 -0.59 -24.10
C LEU A 63 -10.26 -0.25 -25.08
N GLN A 64 -10.02 0.66 -26.02
CA GLN A 64 -10.96 1.08 -27.07
C GLN A 64 -12.28 1.63 -26.51
N PHE A 65 -12.25 2.21 -25.30
CA PHE A 65 -13.45 2.79 -24.71
C PHE A 65 -14.02 3.89 -25.62
N PRO A 66 -15.35 3.92 -25.83
CA PRO A 66 -15.94 4.94 -26.68
C PRO A 66 -15.70 6.34 -26.11
N LYS A 67 -15.61 7.34 -26.99
CA LYS A 67 -15.43 8.74 -26.57
C LYS A 67 -16.64 9.28 -25.82
N PHE A 68 -17.83 8.77 -26.15
CA PHE A 68 -19.12 9.15 -25.56
C PHE A 68 -19.77 7.92 -24.93
N GLY A 69 -20.53 8.11 -23.85
CA GLY A 69 -21.25 7.03 -23.15
C GLY A 69 -20.41 6.23 -22.15
N SER A 70 -19.09 6.42 -22.09
CA SER A 70 -18.26 5.89 -21.00
C SER A 70 -18.42 6.71 -19.73
N LEU A 71 -18.61 6.02 -18.61
CA LEU A 71 -18.60 6.63 -17.29
C LEU A 71 -17.15 6.78 -16.79
N PHE A 72 -16.81 7.98 -16.34
CA PHE A 72 -15.56 8.27 -15.65
C PHE A 72 -15.86 8.69 -14.21
N ARG A 73 -15.22 8.03 -13.25
CA ARG A 73 -15.32 8.33 -11.81
C ARG A 73 -13.91 8.48 -11.23
N ASN A 74 -13.71 9.55 -10.46
CA ASN A 74 -12.51 9.80 -9.69
C ASN A 74 -12.95 10.22 -8.29
N GLU A 75 -12.82 9.31 -7.33
CA GLU A 75 -13.24 9.51 -5.94
C GLU A 75 -12.21 10.32 -5.12
N GLY A 76 -11.05 10.65 -5.71
CA GLY A 76 -9.94 11.26 -5.00
C GLY A 76 -9.22 10.29 -4.05
N ASN A 77 -8.17 10.78 -3.40
CA ASN A 77 -7.38 10.03 -2.42
C ASN A 77 -7.42 10.66 -1.02
N ASP A 78 -8.27 11.65 -0.81
CA ASP A 78 -8.40 12.31 0.49
C ASP A 78 -8.94 11.33 1.55
N ARG A 79 -8.35 11.42 2.73
CA ARG A 79 -8.63 10.56 3.88
C ARG A 79 -8.63 11.45 5.13
N PRO A 80 -9.78 12.06 5.50
CA PRO A 80 -9.85 12.99 6.62
C PRO A 80 -9.51 12.34 7.97
N ASN A 81 -9.54 11.01 8.04
CA ASN A 81 -9.13 10.22 9.19
C ASN A 81 -7.61 9.88 9.22
N VAL A 82 -6.81 10.43 8.30
CA VAL A 82 -5.36 10.22 8.22
C VAL A 82 -4.64 11.55 8.41
N SER A 83 -3.82 11.63 9.46
CA SER A 83 -2.95 12.79 9.71
C SER A 83 -1.54 12.54 9.17
N ILE A 84 -0.97 13.53 8.49
CA ILE A 84 0.40 13.47 7.97
C ILE A 84 1.30 14.27 8.92
N VAL A 85 2.36 13.63 9.43
CA VAL A 85 3.32 14.24 10.35
C VAL A 85 4.73 14.01 9.82
N VAL A 86 5.54 15.06 9.80
CA VAL A 86 6.98 15.00 9.47
C VAL A 86 7.77 15.31 10.73
N ARG A 87 8.74 14.45 11.07
CA ARG A 87 9.63 14.64 12.22
C ARG A 87 11.08 14.54 11.75
N ALA A 88 11.94 15.39 12.29
CA ALA A 88 13.38 15.24 12.11
C ALA A 88 13.87 14.05 12.95
N CYS A 89 14.77 13.25 12.38
CA CYS A 89 15.54 12.28 13.16
C CYS A 89 16.55 13.05 14.01
N HIS A 90 16.54 12.82 15.32
CA HIS A 90 17.44 13.49 16.25
C HIS A 90 18.67 12.64 16.58
N ASN A 91 18.62 11.35 16.26
CA ASN A 91 19.67 10.40 16.57
C ASN A 91 20.26 9.79 15.28
N PRO A 92 21.45 9.17 15.35
CA PRO A 92 21.99 8.42 14.23
C PRO A 92 21.00 7.35 13.75
N LEU A 93 20.80 7.23 12.43
CA LEU A 93 19.78 6.35 11.84
C LEU A 93 19.97 4.87 12.22
N ASN A 94 21.21 4.44 12.44
CA ASN A 94 21.55 3.08 12.85
C ASN A 94 21.29 2.80 14.35
N SER A 95 20.92 3.82 15.13
CA SER A 95 20.57 3.65 16.55
C SER A 95 19.12 3.22 16.76
N PHE A 96 18.24 3.53 15.81
CA PHE A 96 16.79 3.28 15.86
C PHE A 96 16.02 3.89 17.05
N THR A 97 16.69 4.70 17.89
CA THR A 97 16.11 5.34 19.07
C THR A 97 14.95 6.28 18.78
N ASP A 98 14.94 6.89 17.60
CA ASP A 98 13.80 7.71 17.14
C ASP A 98 12.52 6.86 16.89
N LEU A 99 12.60 5.52 16.96
CA LEU A 99 11.45 4.61 16.89
C LEU A 99 10.88 4.23 18.27
N ASP A 100 11.42 4.72 19.38
CA ASP A 100 10.96 4.35 20.73
C ASP A 100 9.47 4.62 20.95
N PHE A 101 8.90 5.61 20.25
CA PHE A 101 7.48 5.92 20.32
C PHE A 101 6.56 4.78 19.83
N VAL A 102 7.09 3.83 19.04
CA VAL A 102 6.34 2.66 18.55
C VAL A 102 5.91 1.76 19.69
N ILE A 103 6.74 1.67 20.75
CA ILE A 103 6.45 0.91 21.97
C ILE A 103 6.45 1.89 23.14
N PRO A 104 5.31 2.54 23.43
CA PRO A 104 5.22 3.49 24.53
C PRO A 104 5.70 2.88 25.85
N ASN A 105 6.39 3.65 26.68
CA ASN A 105 7.06 3.16 27.90
C ASN A 105 6.17 2.40 28.91
N HIS A 106 4.85 2.60 28.85
CA HIS A 106 3.87 1.91 29.70
C HIS A 106 3.43 0.54 29.16
N ILE A 107 3.73 0.23 27.90
CA ILE A 107 3.40 -1.05 27.27
C ILE A 107 4.46 -2.07 27.64
N LYS A 108 4.03 -3.26 28.08
CA LYS A 108 4.91 -4.34 28.51
C LYS A 108 4.64 -5.66 27.80
N ASN A 109 3.41 -5.88 27.33
CA ASN A 109 3.08 -7.09 26.58
C ASN A 109 3.02 -6.79 25.09
N HIS A 110 3.45 -7.77 24.29
CA HIS A 110 3.39 -7.67 22.83
C HIS A 110 1.96 -7.43 22.30
N GLN A 111 0.94 -7.93 23.00
CA GLN A 111 -0.47 -7.78 22.61
C GLN A 111 -1.00 -6.34 22.77
N ASP A 112 -0.37 -5.56 23.65
CA ASP A 112 -0.81 -4.21 23.97
C ASP A 112 -0.13 -3.15 23.08
N ILE A 113 0.84 -3.56 22.23
CA ILE A 113 1.52 -2.67 21.30
C ILE A 113 0.51 -2.15 20.26
N PRO A 114 0.37 -0.83 20.08
CA PRO A 114 -0.47 -0.28 19.02
C PRO A 114 -0.06 -0.80 17.65
N LYS A 115 -1.05 -1.26 16.86
CA LYS A 115 -0.80 -1.77 15.50
C LYS A 115 -0.12 -0.69 14.66
N THR A 116 1.14 -0.94 14.33
CA THR A 116 2.02 0.02 13.65
C THR A 116 2.69 -0.67 12.48
N TRP A 117 2.74 0.01 11.33
CA TRP A 117 3.52 -0.43 10.18
C TRP A 117 4.74 0.48 10.03
N ILE A 118 5.91 -0.14 9.93
CA ILE A 118 7.19 0.53 9.69
C ILE A 118 7.67 0.07 8.32
N TYR A 119 7.81 1.02 7.39
CA TYR A 119 8.38 0.75 6.08
C TYR A 119 9.88 1.05 6.09
N VAL A 120 10.66 0.15 5.49
CA VAL A 120 12.12 0.24 5.42
C VAL A 120 12.58 -0.29 4.05
N ASP A 121 13.66 0.29 3.54
CA ASP A 121 14.09 0.04 2.15
C ASP A 121 14.69 -1.35 1.91
N ASN A 122 15.21 -2.01 2.95
CA ASN A 122 15.85 -3.31 2.80
C ASN A 122 15.64 -4.23 4.01
N ILE A 123 15.75 -5.53 3.75
CA ILE A 123 15.50 -6.59 4.72
C ILE A 123 16.48 -6.53 5.90
N ASN A 124 17.75 -6.18 5.66
CA ASN A 124 18.77 -6.15 6.72
C ASN A 124 18.44 -5.07 7.75
N THR A 125 18.15 -3.85 7.31
CA THR A 125 17.72 -2.76 8.21
C THR A 125 16.40 -3.12 8.90
N GLY A 126 15.48 -3.80 8.22
CA GLY A 126 14.26 -4.33 8.85
C GLY A 126 14.56 -5.29 10.00
N ASN A 127 15.50 -6.22 9.82
CA ASN A 127 15.91 -7.16 10.87
C ASN A 127 16.58 -6.42 12.05
N GLU A 128 17.42 -5.44 11.77
CA GLU A 128 18.06 -4.60 12.81
C GLU A 128 17.00 -3.82 13.63
N MET A 129 16.00 -3.25 12.97
CA MET A 129 14.87 -2.57 13.63
C MET A 129 14.03 -3.55 14.48
N ILE A 130 13.77 -4.76 13.99
CA ILE A 130 13.05 -5.80 14.75
C ILE A 130 13.82 -6.15 16.03
N ASN A 131 15.13 -6.39 15.92
CA ASN A 131 15.97 -6.70 17.07
C ASN A 131 15.98 -5.55 18.08
N TYR A 132 16.09 -4.30 17.60
CA TYR A 132 16.05 -3.10 18.44
C TYR A 132 14.74 -3.01 19.24
N LEU A 133 13.59 -3.09 18.56
CA LEU A 133 12.27 -2.95 19.18
C LEU A 133 11.95 -4.10 20.13
N SER A 134 12.38 -5.32 19.80
CA SER A 134 12.25 -6.48 20.69
C SER A 134 13.05 -6.27 21.97
N GLY A 135 14.32 -5.86 21.85
CA GLY A 135 15.15 -5.54 23.00
C GLY A 135 14.65 -4.34 23.81
N LEU A 136 13.99 -3.36 23.18
CA LEU A 136 13.35 -2.24 23.89
C LEU A 136 12.25 -2.75 24.83
N LEU A 137 11.38 -3.64 24.35
CA LEU A 137 10.32 -4.21 25.17
C LEU A 137 10.87 -5.05 26.33
N GLU A 138 11.90 -5.87 26.08
CA GLU A 138 12.56 -6.67 27.11
C GLU A 138 13.15 -5.78 28.23
N ARG A 139 13.87 -4.71 27.87
CA ARG A 139 14.39 -3.73 28.85
C ARG A 139 13.27 -3.09 29.67
N GLN A 140 12.16 -2.76 29.01
CA GLN A 140 10.99 -2.18 29.65
C GLN A 140 10.30 -3.15 30.62
N GLN A 141 10.31 -4.46 30.34
CA GLN A 141 9.80 -5.51 31.24
C GLN A 141 10.71 -5.69 32.45
N GLN A 142 12.03 -5.74 32.25
CA GLN A 142 13.01 -5.94 33.33
C GLN A 142 12.98 -4.78 34.34
N ALA A 143 12.98 -3.53 33.87
CA ALA A 143 12.95 -2.36 34.74
C ALA A 143 11.74 -2.33 35.69
N GLN A 144 10.60 -2.92 35.28
CA GLN A 144 9.42 -3.01 36.12
C GLN A 144 9.56 -4.08 37.21
N GLN A 145 10.20 -5.21 36.90
CA GLN A 145 10.47 -6.26 37.88
C GLN A 145 11.40 -5.74 38.97
N ASP A 146 12.41 -4.98 38.59
CA ASP A 146 13.38 -4.39 39.52
C ASP A 146 12.73 -3.31 40.42
N ILE A 147 11.81 -2.50 39.90
CA ILE A 147 11.04 -1.53 40.72
C ILE A 147 10.09 -2.26 41.67
N SER A 148 9.43 -3.33 41.21
CA SER A 148 8.50 -4.09 42.03
C SER A 148 9.19 -4.83 43.17
N SER A 149 10.43 -5.30 42.98
CA SER A 149 11.21 -5.92 44.05
C SER A 149 11.68 -4.89 45.08
N MET A 150 12.14 -3.71 44.65
CA MET A 150 12.56 -2.62 45.55
C MET A 150 11.44 -2.05 46.42
N LEU A 151 10.17 -2.15 46.01
CA LEU A 151 9.01 -1.69 46.79
C LEU A 151 8.45 -2.76 47.75
N MET A 152 8.93 -4.01 47.65
CA MET A 152 8.54 -5.10 48.55
C MET A 152 9.53 -5.34 49.70
N ASP A 153 10.69 -4.68 49.67
CA ASP A 153 11.68 -4.59 50.75
C ASP A 153 11.48 -3.30 51.59
#